data_AF-A0A8B3KBF6-F1
#
_entry.id   AF-A0A8B3KBF6-F1
#
_cell.length_a   1.000
_cell.length_b   1.000
_cell.length_c   1.000
_cell.angle_alpha   90.00
_cell.angle_beta   90.00
_cell.angle_gamma   90.00
#
_symmetry.space_group_name_H-M   'P 1'
#
loop_
_entity.id
_entity.type
_entity.pdbx_description
1 polymer ?
#
loop_
_entity_poly.entity_id
_entity_poly.type
_entity_poly.pdbx_seq_one_letter_code
_entity_poly.pdbx_strand_id
1 'polypeptide(L)'
;MLRFCWDSIIDKKSYETLIFFKKGTWEQMVTPYADNRWNETYYRSTMIIGLAPEGKVRVWLGDRGNPVVPQLDAKITTVSGDKMKMCKGVTKHPDGYVYYGDTPDFIKGKIYPYGNW
;
A
#
# COMPACT_ATOMS: atom_id res chain seq x y z
N MET A 1 6.13 1.47 13.25
CA MET A 1 6.05 0.25 12.41
C MET A 1 4.58 -0.01 12.12
N LEU A 2 4.22 -0.27 10.88
CA LEU A 2 2.83 -0.59 10.48
C LEU A 2 2.81 -1.98 9.84
N ARG A 3 1.88 -2.83 10.26
CA ARG A 3 1.69 -4.17 9.71
C ARG A 3 0.23 -4.38 9.40
N PHE A 4 -0.07 -4.90 8.21
CA PHE A 4 -1.44 -5.10 7.77
C PHE A 4 -1.56 -6.24 6.76
N CYS A 5 -2.77 -6.77 6.64
CA CYS A 5 -3.17 -7.78 5.67
C CYS A 5 -3.95 -7.12 4.55
N TRP A 6 -3.77 -7.60 3.32
CA TRP A 6 -4.60 -7.18 2.19
C TRP A 6 -4.68 -8.28 1.14
N ASP A 7 -5.76 -8.26 0.38
CA ASP A 7 -6.05 -9.27 -0.62
C ASP A 7 -5.90 -8.70 -2.03
N SER A 8 -5.14 -9.38 -2.87
CA SER A 8 -5.05 -9.07 -4.28
C SER A 8 -6.03 -9.96 -5.03
N ILE A 9 -7.12 -9.35 -5.51
CA ILE A 9 -8.11 -10.03 -6.37
C ILE A 9 -7.44 -10.46 -7.69
N ILE A 10 -6.53 -9.61 -8.21
CA ILE A 10 -5.79 -9.87 -9.45
C ILE A 10 -4.84 -11.05 -9.29
N ASP A 11 -4.01 -11.04 -8.26
CA ASP A 11 -3.09 -12.17 -8.00
C ASP A 11 -3.77 -13.40 -7.41
N LYS A 12 -5.04 -13.26 -7.00
CA LYS A 12 -5.81 -14.27 -6.26
C LYS A 12 -5.06 -14.77 -5.01
N LYS A 13 -4.47 -13.86 -4.24
CA LYS A 13 -3.76 -14.23 -3.01
C LYS A 13 -3.75 -13.11 -1.99
N SER A 14 -3.63 -13.52 -0.72
CA SER A 14 -3.45 -12.61 0.40
C SER A 14 -1.99 -12.26 0.59
N TYR A 15 -1.78 -11.02 1.02
CA TYR A 15 -0.49 -10.46 1.35
C TYR A 15 -0.47 -9.95 2.79
N GLU A 16 0.67 -10.14 3.43
CA GLU A 16 1.03 -9.46 4.66
C GLU A 16 2.14 -8.47 4.35
N THR A 17 1.92 -7.20 4.72
CA THR A 17 2.91 -6.14 4.52
C THR A 17 3.37 -5.58 5.85
N LEU A 18 4.68 -5.43 5.99
CA LEU A 18 5.34 -4.73 7.07
C LEU A 18 6.03 -3.47 6.53
N ILE A 19 5.68 -2.32 7.09
CA ILE A 19 6.31 -1.04 6.80
C ILE A 19 7.08 -0.58 8.04
N PHE A 20 8.39 -0.43 7.87
CA PHE A 20 9.28 0.16 8.84
C PHE A 20 9.72 1.54 8.37
N PHE A 21 9.19 2.57 9.04
CA PHE A 21 9.55 3.97 8.80
C PHE A 21 10.94 4.22 9.36
N LYS A 22 11.85 4.69 8.50
CA LYS A 22 13.17 5.13 8.94
C LYS A 22 13.08 6.51 9.58
N LYS A 23 14.20 6.97 10.13
CA LYS A 23 14.31 8.25 10.84
C LYS A 23 13.78 9.42 9.99
N GLY A 24 14.07 9.45 8.69
CA GLY A 24 13.65 10.53 7.79
C GLY A 24 12.12 10.60 7.63
N THR A 25 11.47 9.47 7.38
CA THR A 25 9.99 9.40 7.40
C THR A 25 9.44 9.80 8.77
N TRP A 26 10.05 9.33 9.87
CA TRP A 26 9.59 9.62 11.23
C TRP A 26 9.66 11.12 11.55
N GLU A 27 10.78 11.76 11.25
CA GLU A 27 10.98 13.21 11.40
C GLU A 27 9.88 13.98 10.65
N GLN A 28 9.57 13.61 9.41
CA GLN A 28 8.50 14.25 8.65
C GLN A 28 7.10 14.09 9.28
N MET A 29 6.84 13.00 10.02
CA MET A 29 5.56 12.78 10.69
C MET A 29 5.46 13.54 12.02
N VAL A 30 6.58 13.76 12.73
CA VAL A 30 6.59 14.38 14.06
C VAL A 30 7.07 15.83 14.06
N THR A 31 7.45 16.38 12.91
CA THR A 31 7.82 17.79 12.76
C THR A 31 6.70 18.55 12.06
N PRO A 32 6.25 19.70 12.60
CA PRO A 32 5.33 20.57 11.89
C PRO A 32 5.90 20.97 10.52
N TYR A 33 5.09 20.84 9.48
CA TYR A 33 5.42 21.31 8.15
C TYR A 33 4.87 22.73 7.95
N ALA A 34 5.76 23.65 7.54
CA ALA A 34 5.39 25.00 7.15
C ALA A 34 5.01 25.00 5.66
N ASP A 35 3.73 25.25 5.38
CA ASP A 35 3.17 25.27 4.04
C ASP A 35 3.08 26.69 3.51
N ASN A 36 3.94 27.00 2.54
CA ASN A 36 4.01 28.33 1.95
C ASN A 36 2.78 28.67 1.09
N ARG A 37 2.01 27.67 0.61
CA ARG A 37 0.84 27.90 -0.24
C ARG A 37 -0.32 28.49 0.55
N TRP A 38 -0.52 27.99 1.76
CA TRP A 38 -1.60 28.43 2.66
C TRP A 38 -1.09 29.34 3.79
N ASN A 39 0.23 29.51 3.92
CA ASN A 39 0.89 30.22 5.01
C ASN A 39 0.49 29.66 6.39
N GLU A 40 0.38 28.33 6.48
CA GLU A 40 -0.03 27.60 7.67
C GLU A 40 1.05 26.61 8.10
N THR A 41 1.08 26.31 9.39
CA THR A 41 1.92 25.24 9.93
C THR A 41 1.03 24.09 10.40
N TYR A 42 1.27 22.88 9.90
CA TYR A 42 0.50 21.70 10.30
C TYR A 42 1.35 20.44 10.37
N TYR A 43 0.88 19.46 11.12
CA TYR A 43 1.44 18.11 11.08
C TYR A 43 0.84 17.33 9.91
N ARG A 44 1.68 16.63 9.15
CA ARG A 44 1.23 15.68 8.13
C ARG A 44 0.59 14.47 8.79
N SER A 45 -0.72 14.52 8.94
CA SER A 45 -1.51 13.50 9.66
C SER A 45 -2.12 12.43 8.75
N THR A 46 -1.89 12.49 7.44
CA THR A 46 -2.45 11.55 6.48
C THR A 46 -1.35 10.71 5.84
N MET A 47 -1.49 9.39 5.94
CA MET A 47 -0.63 8.43 5.26
C MET A 47 -1.42 7.74 4.16
N ILE A 48 -0.86 7.71 2.96
CA ILE A 48 -1.46 7.09 1.78
C ILE A 48 -0.64 5.86 1.43
N ILE A 49 -1.29 4.70 1.31
CA ILE A 49 -0.66 3.43 1.01
C ILE A 49 -1.22 2.91 -0.29
N GLY A 50 -0.36 2.81 -1.31
CA GLY A 50 -0.70 2.25 -2.61
C GLY A 50 -0.39 0.77 -2.62
N LEU A 51 -1.39 -0.05 -2.96
CA LEU A 51 -1.29 -1.50 -3.09
C LEU A 51 -1.46 -1.86 -4.56
N ALA A 52 -0.50 -2.60 -5.10
CA ALA A 52 -0.55 -3.07 -6.48
C ALA A 52 -0.24 -4.57 -6.54
N PRO A 53 -0.69 -5.26 -7.61
CA PRO A 53 -0.39 -6.68 -7.80
C PRO A 53 1.09 -7.01 -7.71
N GLU A 54 1.38 -8.29 -7.53
CA GLU A 54 2.71 -8.83 -7.22
C GLU A 54 3.24 -8.41 -5.84
N GLY A 55 2.38 -7.88 -4.96
CA GLY A 55 2.74 -7.53 -3.59
C GLY A 55 3.47 -6.18 -3.48
N LYS A 56 3.38 -5.35 -4.51
CA LYS A 56 4.05 -4.05 -4.57
C LYS A 56 3.32 -3.05 -3.69
N VAL A 57 4.07 -2.40 -2.80
CA VAL A 57 3.53 -1.41 -1.88
C VAL A 57 4.37 -0.14 -1.91
N ARG A 58 3.71 1.02 -1.93
CA ARG A 58 4.32 2.34 -1.83
C ARG A 58 3.59 3.18 -0.80
N VAL A 59 4.31 4.13 -0.20
CA VAL A 59 3.79 4.98 0.88
C VAL A 59 4.08 6.44 0.57
N TRP A 60 3.11 7.30 0.86
CA TRP A 60 3.23 8.74 0.79
C TRP A 60 2.64 9.39 2.05
N LEU A 61 3.12 10.59 2.35
CA LEU A 61 2.45 11.50 3.28
C LEU A 61 1.60 12.49 2.48
N GLY A 62 0.34 12.65 2.89
CA GLY A 62 -0.56 13.64 2.33
C GLY A 62 -0.20 15.05 2.79
N ASP A 63 -0.42 16.03 1.92
CA ASP A 63 0.06 17.40 2.12
C ASP A 63 -1.00 18.45 1.77
N ARG A 64 -2.21 18.36 2.37
CA ARG A 64 -3.33 19.32 2.28
C ARG A 64 -3.43 20.15 0.98
N GLY A 65 -3.59 19.45 -0.15
CA GLY A 65 -3.78 20.06 -1.48
C GLY A 65 -2.49 20.31 -2.27
N ASN A 66 -1.32 20.15 -1.65
CA ASN A 66 -0.03 19.99 -2.33
C ASN A 66 0.18 18.54 -2.80
N PRO A 67 1.15 18.32 -3.71
CA PRO A 67 1.55 16.98 -4.10
C PRO A 67 1.97 16.13 -2.90
N VAL A 68 1.60 14.85 -2.93
CA VAL A 68 1.95 13.89 -1.89
C VAL A 68 3.46 13.66 -1.82
N VAL A 69 4.00 13.47 -0.63
CA VAL A 69 5.45 13.29 -0.41
C VAL A 69 5.80 11.80 -0.34
N PRO A 70 6.56 11.25 -1.31
CA PRO A 70 6.92 9.83 -1.30
C PRO A 70 7.90 9.49 -0.17
N GLN A 71 7.62 8.40 0.55
CA GLN A 71 8.47 7.92 1.64
C GLN A 71 9.46 6.87 1.13
N LEU A 72 10.47 7.34 0.37
CA LEU A 72 11.44 6.49 -0.33
C LEU A 72 12.40 5.74 0.62
N ASP A 73 12.59 6.26 1.84
CA ASP A 73 13.45 5.68 2.85
C ASP A 73 12.76 4.57 3.66
N ALA A 74 11.43 4.44 3.56
CA ALA A 74 10.67 3.40 4.25
C ALA A 74 11.11 2.00 3.78
N LYS A 75 11.39 1.12 4.73
CA LYS A 75 11.67 -0.29 4.43
C LYS A 75 10.35 -1.05 4.42
N ILE A 76 9.98 -1.57 3.25
CA ILE A 76 8.73 -2.26 3.03
C ILE A 76 9.02 -3.72 2.70
N THR A 77 8.38 -4.63 3.43
CA THR A 77 8.46 -6.07 3.18
C THR A 77 7.06 -6.61 2.99
N THR A 78 6.81 -7.24 1.85
CA THR A 78 5.53 -7.90 1.55
C THR A 78 5.76 -9.39 1.38
N VAL A 79 4.95 -10.21 2.03
CA VAL A 79 5.00 -11.68 1.94
C VAL A 79 3.61 -12.26 1.72
N SER A 80 3.53 -13.48 1.21
CA SER A 80 2.27 -14.22 0.98
C SER A 80 2.42 -15.68 1.38
N GLY A 81 1.30 -16.41 1.45
CA GLY A 81 1.25 -17.82 1.78
C GLY A 81 1.88 -18.15 3.14
N ASP A 82 2.66 -19.23 3.19
CA ASP A 82 3.29 -19.72 4.42
C ASP A 82 4.29 -18.76 5.08
N LYS A 83 4.78 -17.77 4.33
CA LYS A 83 5.69 -16.74 4.85
C LYS A 83 4.98 -15.69 5.69
N MET A 84 3.65 -15.60 5.60
CA MET A 84 2.84 -14.74 6.46
C MET A 84 2.86 -15.27 7.89
N LYS A 85 2.80 -14.38 8.88
CA LYS A 85 2.65 -14.77 10.29
C LYS A 85 1.36 -14.25 10.90
N MET A 86 1.09 -12.94 10.78
CA MET A 86 -0.13 -12.33 11.30
C MET A 86 -1.34 -12.69 10.45
N CYS A 87 -1.18 -12.69 9.13
CA CYS A 87 -2.28 -12.87 8.19
C CYS A 87 -2.54 -14.34 7.82
N LYS A 88 -1.75 -15.27 8.37
CA LYS A 88 -1.87 -16.70 8.06
C LYS A 88 -3.20 -17.24 8.59
N GLY A 89 -4.02 -17.80 7.71
CA GLY A 89 -5.34 -18.36 8.05
C GLY A 89 -6.42 -17.32 8.37
N VAL A 90 -6.15 -16.02 8.19
CA VAL A 90 -7.13 -14.94 8.42
C VAL A 90 -8.10 -14.82 7.25
N THR A 91 -7.59 -14.96 6.02
CA THR A 91 -8.44 -14.89 4.83
C THR A 91 -9.37 -16.10 4.76
N LYS A 92 -10.62 -15.85 4.33
CA LYS A 92 -11.58 -16.92 3.98
C LYS A 92 -11.35 -17.47 2.57
N HIS A 93 -10.36 -16.94 1.86
CA HIS A 93 -10.01 -17.31 0.48
C HIS A 93 -8.56 -17.83 0.42
N PRO A 94 -8.23 -18.95 1.09
CA PRO A 94 -6.85 -19.46 1.17
C PRO A 94 -6.29 -19.87 -0.19
N ASP A 95 -7.14 -20.37 -1.08
CA ASP A 95 -6.80 -20.76 -2.46
C ASP A 95 -7.03 -19.62 -3.47
N GLY A 96 -7.24 -18.41 -2.96
CA GLY A 96 -7.43 -17.22 -3.77
C GLY A 96 -8.87 -16.90 -4.13
N TYR A 97 -9.02 -15.80 -4.86
CA TYR A 97 -10.31 -15.30 -5.33
C TYR A 97 -10.66 -15.90 -6.68
N VAL A 98 -11.90 -16.37 -6.82
CA VAL A 98 -12.48 -16.63 -8.13
C VAL A 98 -13.01 -15.30 -8.65
N TYR A 99 -12.73 -14.98 -9.91
CA TYR A 99 -13.33 -13.81 -10.54
C TYR A 99 -14.82 -14.10 -10.77
N TYR A 100 -15.68 -13.19 -10.34
CA TYR A 100 -17.13 -13.30 -10.52
C TYR A 100 -17.68 -12.13 -11.34
N GLY A 101 -18.88 -12.34 -11.91
CA GLY A 101 -19.59 -11.36 -12.70
C GLY A 101 -18.78 -10.93 -13.93
N ASP A 102 -18.78 -9.63 -14.19
CA ASP A 102 -18.13 -9.04 -15.38
C ASP A 102 -16.63 -8.83 -15.20
N THR A 103 -16.06 -9.20 -14.05
CA THR A 103 -14.62 -9.00 -13.76
C THR A 103 -13.71 -9.69 -14.79
N PRO A 104 -13.92 -10.97 -15.17
CA PRO A 104 -13.11 -11.63 -16.19
C PRO A 104 -13.11 -10.88 -17.52
N ASP A 105 -14.27 -10.43 -18.00
CA ASP A 105 -14.39 -9.70 -19.26
C ASP A 105 -13.82 -8.28 -19.15
N PHE A 106 -13.96 -7.64 -17.99
CA PHE A 106 -13.37 -6.33 -17.74
C PHE A 106 -11.84 -6.37 -17.77
N ILE A 107 -11.20 -7.40 -17.22
CA ILE A 107 -9.74 -7.48 -17.16
C ILE A 107 -9.12 -8.04 -18.44
N LYS A 108 -9.86 -8.86 -19.20
CA LYS A 108 -9.38 -9.58 -20.38
C LYS A 108 -8.73 -8.66 -21.42
N GLY A 109 -7.49 -8.96 -21.77
CA GLY A 109 -6.69 -8.25 -22.76
C GLY A 109 -6.15 -6.91 -22.28
N LYS A 110 -6.33 -6.53 -21.01
CA LYS A 110 -5.80 -5.27 -20.49
C LYS A 110 -4.34 -5.43 -20.08
N ILE A 111 -3.55 -4.46 -20.51
CA ILE A 111 -2.14 -4.34 -20.14
C ILE A 111 -2.05 -3.37 -18.98
N TYR A 112 -1.62 -3.87 -17.83
CA TYR A 112 -1.27 -3.04 -16.69
C TYR A 112 0.26 -2.97 -16.55
N PRO A 113 0.80 -1.94 -15.88
CA PRO A 113 2.24 -1.84 -15.59
C PRO A 113 2.84 -3.03 -14.82
N TYR A 114 2.00 -3.95 -14.34
CA TYR A 114 2.34 -5.12 -13.53
C TYR A 114 1.82 -6.44 -14.15
N GLY A 115 1.48 -6.45 -15.45
CA GLY A 115 1.15 -7.69 -16.17
C GLY A 115 -0.03 -7.55 -17.13
N ASN A 116 -0.20 -8.59 -17.95
CA ASN A 116 -1.32 -8.73 -18.87
C ASN A 116 -2.33 -9.72 -18.28
N TRP A 117 -3.60 -9.35 -18.31
CA TRP A 117 -4.68 -10.12 -17.70
C TRP A 117 -5.84 -10.32 -18.68
#